data_AF-V9E4H6-F1
#
_entry.id   AF-V9E4H6-F1
#
_cell.length_a   1.000
_cell.length_b   1.000
_cell.length_c   1.000
_cell.angle_alpha   90.00
_cell.angle_beta   90.00
_cell.angle_gamma   90.00
#
_symmetry.space_group_name_H-M   'P 1'
#
loop_
_entity.id
_entity.type
_entity.pdbx_description
1 polymer ?
#
loop_
_entity_poly.entity_id
_entity_poly.type
_entity_poly.pdbx_seq_one_letter_code
_entity_poly.pdbx_strand_id
1 'polypeptide(L)'
;MYLMPSVPDMLREYESLLVHKHRFALSDVVTCLQTIVDDLQNVQHTLAVASVSADSKSDDVLTRISSRLKRLVALVPSFLGEQELTMLLDALQEFGRLCSDPETHPKLYQSIDLLSGHSKALATAVARDMTVVSLLTKKRDHLAKFLNEAVQVLQNSHSRRVEQYQDAIEQFTGDFKLALQGEHLQRVKQLHFDIETIETSMSTMLLPHFEICRTITTANAQVQTMGSAFSKAQCSDIDTFVRTAAKLKSGDASFRSVLQDATKFLAQLSLFEQAASKDAFLVCSSALKLQFRESLDQELFLAYVEDWVSKRETLQLTESSSEYQAATRRVQELKEAIGRAHELTQSSQEKLALDDPARESLAQEVARIFHDEGGILTQVDLPACV
;
A
#
# COMPACT_ATOMS: atom_id res chain seq x y z
N MET A 1 18.49 4.00 -24.97
CA MET A 1 18.15 3.85 -23.54
C MET A 1 19.43 3.48 -22.83
N TYR A 2 20.08 4.44 -22.18
CA TYR A 2 21.19 4.14 -21.28
C TYR A 2 20.57 3.62 -19.98
N LEU A 3 20.94 2.41 -19.58
CA LEU A 3 20.62 1.87 -18.26
C LEU A 3 21.39 2.69 -17.23
N MET A 4 20.71 3.21 -16.21
CA MET A 4 21.37 3.96 -15.14
C MET A 4 22.28 3.03 -14.31
N PRO A 5 23.50 3.46 -13.95
CA PRO A 5 24.43 2.64 -13.19
C PRO A 5 23.96 2.45 -11.75
N SER A 6 24.12 1.23 -11.23
CA SER A 6 23.85 0.93 -9.82
C SER A 6 24.96 1.48 -8.92
N VAL A 7 24.72 1.61 -7.61
CA VAL A 7 25.76 2.04 -6.63
C VAL A 7 27.06 1.22 -6.75
N PRO A 8 27.02 -0.13 -6.88
CA PRO A 8 28.21 -0.93 -7.16
C PRO A 8 28.92 -0.60 -8.48
N ASP A 9 28.18 -0.24 -9.54
CA ASP A 9 28.77 0.10 -10.83
C ASP A 9 29.50 1.44 -10.77
N MET A 10 28.90 2.45 -10.12
CA MET A 10 29.56 3.74 -9.89
C MET A 10 30.85 3.59 -9.08
N LEU A 11 30.84 2.75 -8.04
CA LEU A 11 32.05 2.51 -7.25
C LEU A 11 33.15 1.85 -8.10
N ARG A 12 32.79 0.88 -8.95
CA ARG A 12 33.74 0.20 -9.85
C ARG A 12 34.32 1.15 -10.90
N GLU A 13 33.52 2.04 -11.46
CA GLU A 13 33.99 3.07 -12.38
C GLU A 13 34.95 4.05 -11.69
N TYR A 14 34.64 4.45 -10.47
CA TYR A 14 35.51 5.29 -9.66
C TYR A 14 36.84 4.61 -9.33
N GLU A 15 36.83 3.33 -8.95
CA GLU A 15 38.04 2.53 -8.73
C GLU A 15 38.93 2.47 -9.98
N SER A 16 38.34 2.25 -11.16
CA SER A 16 39.05 2.26 -12.44
C SER A 16 39.69 3.63 -12.72
N LEU A 17 38.95 4.71 -12.48
CA LEU A 17 39.42 6.08 -12.65
C LEU A 17 40.59 6.39 -11.71
N LEU A 18 40.50 5.98 -10.44
CA LEU A 18 41.56 6.13 -9.44
C LEU A 18 42.84 5.43 -9.87
N VAL A 19 42.74 4.16 -10.29
CA VAL A 19 43.89 3.39 -10.78
C VAL A 19 44.48 4.05 -12.03
N HIS A 20 43.63 4.49 -12.96
CA HIS A 20 44.09 5.16 -14.19
C HIS A 20 44.84 6.46 -13.89
N LYS A 21 44.29 7.32 -13.02
CA LYS A 21 44.88 8.60 -12.65
C LYS A 21 46.22 8.43 -11.93
N HIS A 22 46.33 7.41 -11.08
CA HIS A 22 47.53 7.16 -10.26
C HIS A 22 48.49 6.11 -10.85
N ARG A 23 48.25 5.61 -12.07
CA ARG A 23 49.03 4.52 -12.70
C ARG A 23 50.54 4.78 -12.79
N PHE A 24 50.95 6.04 -12.94
CA PHE A 24 52.37 6.39 -13.01
C PHE A 24 53.03 6.41 -11.64
N ALA A 25 52.29 6.78 -10.60
CA ALA A 25 52.77 6.73 -9.22
C ALA A 25 52.82 5.28 -8.69
N LEU A 26 52.05 4.38 -9.31
CA LEU A 26 52.01 2.94 -9.01
C LEU A 26 52.68 2.09 -10.09
N SER A 27 53.59 2.66 -10.90
CA SER A 27 54.15 1.97 -12.08
C SER A 27 54.75 0.62 -11.73
N ASP A 28 55.51 0.57 -10.63
CA ASP A 28 56.24 -0.63 -10.24
C ASP A 28 55.30 -1.70 -9.71
N VAL A 29 54.24 -1.30 -8.99
CA VAL A 29 53.16 -2.20 -8.56
C VAL A 29 52.42 -2.76 -9.78
N VAL A 30 52.06 -1.91 -10.75
CA VAL A 30 51.38 -2.32 -11.99
C VAL A 30 52.24 -3.28 -12.81
N THR A 31 53.52 -2.97 -12.99
CA THR A 31 54.45 -3.85 -13.71
C THR A 31 54.62 -5.19 -13.00
N CYS A 32 54.80 -5.20 -11.68
CA CYS A 32 54.89 -6.44 -10.91
C CYS A 32 53.61 -7.28 -11.06
N LEU A 33 52.42 -6.66 -11.02
CA LEU A 33 51.16 -7.36 -11.22
C LEU A 33 51.01 -7.94 -12.63
N GLN A 34 51.42 -7.20 -13.67
CA GLN A 34 51.42 -7.71 -15.05
C GLN A 34 52.32 -8.94 -15.17
N THR A 35 53.54 -8.87 -14.65
CA THR A 35 54.47 -10.01 -14.65
C THR A 35 53.92 -11.19 -13.86
N ILE A 36 53.29 -10.95 -12.71
CA ILE A 36 52.63 -12.02 -11.93
C ILE A 36 51.49 -12.64 -12.75
N VAL A 37 50.65 -11.86 -13.43
CA VAL A 37 49.57 -12.39 -14.27
C VAL A 37 50.12 -13.30 -15.38
N ASP A 38 51.19 -12.88 -16.05
CA ASP A 38 51.86 -13.69 -17.06
C ASP A 38 52.42 -15.00 -16.47
N ASP A 39 53.04 -14.93 -15.30
CA ASP A 39 53.53 -16.12 -14.59
C ASP A 39 52.40 -17.06 -14.16
N LEU A 40 51.26 -16.53 -13.74
CA LEU A 40 50.10 -17.35 -13.42
C LEU A 40 49.56 -18.09 -14.64
N GLN A 41 49.55 -17.45 -15.81
CA GLN A 41 49.23 -18.11 -17.07
C GLN A 41 50.26 -19.18 -17.42
N ASN A 42 51.56 -18.92 -17.21
CA ASN A 42 52.62 -19.90 -17.43
C ASN A 42 52.50 -21.11 -16.49
N VAL A 43 52.18 -20.90 -15.21
CA VAL A 43 51.92 -21.97 -14.24
C VAL A 43 50.67 -22.75 -14.66
N GLN A 44 49.59 -22.09 -15.08
CA GLN A 44 48.38 -22.75 -15.60
C GLN A 44 48.67 -23.64 -16.80
N HIS A 45 49.45 -23.15 -17.76
CA HIS A 45 49.82 -23.89 -18.96
C HIS A 45 50.71 -25.09 -18.63
N THR A 46 51.72 -24.89 -17.78
CA THR A 46 52.65 -25.93 -17.35
C THR A 46 51.92 -27.03 -16.55
N LEU A 47 50.96 -26.63 -15.72
CA LEU A 47 50.11 -27.55 -14.96
C LEU A 47 49.23 -28.39 -15.89
N ALA A 48 48.61 -27.77 -16.90
CA ALA A 48 47.80 -28.49 -17.88
C ALA A 48 48.61 -29.55 -18.64
N VAL A 49 49.87 -29.25 -19.00
CA VAL A 49 50.78 -30.20 -19.65
C VAL A 49 51.17 -31.33 -18.68
N ALA A 50 51.50 -31.00 -17.43
CA ALA A 50 51.89 -31.98 -16.41
C ALA A 50 50.74 -32.95 -16.07
N SER A 51 49.49 -32.48 -16.03
CA SER A 51 48.30 -33.30 -15.78
C SER A 51 48.03 -34.34 -16.88
N VAL A 52 48.47 -34.11 -18.12
CA VAL A 52 48.31 -35.08 -19.22
C VAL A 52 49.31 -36.24 -19.11
N SER A 53 50.44 -36.02 -18.43
CA SER A 53 51.54 -36.99 -18.25
C SER A 53 51.58 -37.65 -16.86
N ALA A 54 50.55 -37.44 -16.04
CA ALA A 54 50.53 -37.78 -14.62
C ALA A 54 50.12 -39.23 -14.32
N ASP A 55 50.84 -39.90 -13.42
CA ASP A 55 50.41 -41.16 -12.79
C ASP A 55 49.39 -40.89 -11.66
N SER A 56 48.57 -41.89 -11.30
CA SER A 56 47.43 -41.78 -10.35
C SER A 56 47.70 -41.08 -9.01
N LYS A 57 48.93 -41.15 -8.44
CA LYS A 57 49.30 -40.43 -7.21
C LYS A 57 49.67 -38.96 -7.44
N SER A 58 50.22 -38.63 -8.60
CA SER A 58 50.56 -37.24 -8.97
C SER A 58 49.31 -36.43 -9.36
N ASP A 59 48.23 -37.11 -9.74
CA ASP A 59 46.96 -36.49 -10.13
C ASP A 59 46.27 -35.75 -8.96
N ASP A 60 46.29 -36.32 -7.75
CA ASP A 60 45.76 -35.68 -6.52
C ASP A 60 46.53 -34.40 -6.12
N VAL A 61 47.84 -34.37 -6.37
CA VAL A 61 48.69 -33.21 -6.09
C VAL A 61 48.45 -32.11 -7.13
N LEU A 62 48.39 -32.46 -8.41
CA LEU A 62 48.16 -31.52 -9.50
C LEU A 62 46.75 -30.92 -9.47
N THR A 63 45.73 -31.70 -9.12
CA THR A 63 44.36 -31.19 -8.92
C THR A 63 44.27 -30.21 -7.76
N ARG A 64 44.98 -30.48 -6.64
CA ARG A 64 45.08 -29.54 -5.51
C ARG A 64 45.77 -28.24 -5.93
N ILE A 65 46.88 -28.30 -6.65
CA ILE A 65 47.59 -27.12 -7.18
C ILE A 65 46.68 -26.34 -8.13
N SER A 66 45.95 -27.03 -9.01
CA SER A 66 44.98 -26.43 -9.95
C SER A 66 43.89 -25.66 -9.23
N SER A 67 43.30 -26.26 -8.19
CA SER A 67 42.24 -25.61 -7.40
C SER A 67 42.73 -24.32 -6.72
N ARG A 68 43.96 -24.33 -6.19
CA ARG A 68 44.56 -23.18 -5.51
C ARG A 68 44.98 -22.10 -6.50
N LEU A 69 45.50 -22.48 -7.66
CA LEU A 69 45.84 -21.56 -8.74
C LEU A 69 44.60 -20.84 -9.29
N LYS A 70 43.48 -21.55 -9.45
CA LYS A 70 42.19 -20.94 -9.81
C LYS A 70 41.75 -19.90 -8.78
N ARG A 71 41.88 -20.22 -7.49
CA ARG A 71 41.57 -19.28 -6.39
C ARG A 71 42.47 -18.06 -6.42
N LEU A 72 43.76 -18.24 -6.70
CA LEU A 72 44.74 -17.16 -6.78
C LEU A 72 44.47 -16.23 -7.98
N VAL A 73 44.16 -16.78 -9.15
CA VAL A 73 43.79 -15.99 -10.34
C VAL A 73 42.54 -15.14 -10.08
N ALA A 74 41.57 -15.68 -9.32
CA ALA A 74 40.38 -14.93 -8.92
C ALA A 74 40.66 -13.79 -7.93
N LEU A 75 41.84 -13.77 -7.28
CA LEU A 75 42.27 -12.72 -6.36
C LEU A 75 43.08 -11.62 -7.03
N VAL A 76 43.40 -11.72 -8.33
CA VAL A 76 44.08 -10.65 -9.07
C VAL A 76 43.16 -9.43 -9.07
N PRO A 77 43.55 -8.32 -8.43
CA PRO A 77 42.60 -7.25 -8.18
C PRO A 77 42.55 -6.26 -9.35
N SER A 78 41.35 -5.78 -9.64
CA SER A 78 41.13 -4.65 -10.57
C SER A 78 41.44 -3.30 -9.92
N PHE A 79 41.38 -3.23 -8.60
CA PHE A 79 41.66 -2.04 -7.79
C PHE A 79 42.91 -2.24 -6.94
N LEU A 80 43.80 -1.23 -6.91
CA LEU A 80 45.09 -1.31 -6.21
C LEU A 80 44.99 -0.75 -4.78
N GLY A 81 44.05 -1.29 -4.00
CA GLY A 81 43.83 -0.95 -2.60
C GLY A 81 44.68 -1.79 -1.63
N GLU A 82 44.79 -1.33 -0.39
CA GLU A 82 45.59 -1.99 0.65
C GLU A 82 45.12 -3.43 0.90
N GLN A 83 43.81 -3.61 1.04
CA GLN A 83 43.21 -4.91 1.36
C GLN A 83 43.35 -5.89 0.20
N GLU A 84 43.07 -5.43 -1.01
CA GLU A 84 43.14 -6.22 -2.25
C GLU A 84 44.57 -6.71 -2.52
N LEU A 85 45.56 -5.82 -2.39
CA LEU A 85 46.97 -6.17 -2.57
C LEU A 85 47.47 -7.10 -1.46
N THR A 86 47.05 -6.89 -0.20
CA THR A 86 47.42 -7.75 0.92
C THR A 86 46.86 -9.17 0.72
N MET A 87 45.57 -9.29 0.37
CA MET A 87 44.95 -10.60 0.10
C MET A 87 45.66 -11.36 -1.03
N LEU A 88 46.04 -10.68 -2.11
CA LEU A 88 46.80 -11.29 -3.19
C LEU A 88 48.20 -11.73 -2.73
N LEU A 89 48.93 -10.87 -2.00
CA LEU A 89 50.27 -11.17 -1.51
C LEU A 89 50.28 -12.36 -0.55
N ASP A 90 49.34 -12.41 0.40
CA ASP A 90 49.18 -13.53 1.32
C ASP A 90 48.88 -14.84 0.57
N ALA A 91 47.99 -14.78 -0.43
CA ALA A 91 47.64 -15.93 -1.25
C ALA A 91 48.82 -16.41 -2.13
N LEU A 92 49.60 -15.49 -2.69
CA LEU A 92 50.83 -15.80 -3.44
C LEU A 92 51.87 -16.47 -2.54
N GLN A 93 52.03 -15.97 -1.32
CA GLN A 93 52.95 -16.54 -0.35
C GLN A 93 52.51 -17.93 0.10
N GLU A 94 51.21 -18.13 0.35
CA GLU A 94 50.65 -19.44 0.68
C GLU A 94 50.86 -20.43 -0.48
N PHE A 95 50.56 -20.01 -1.71
CA PHE A 95 50.73 -20.83 -2.91
C PHE A 95 52.18 -21.29 -3.10
N GLY A 96 53.14 -20.39 -2.93
CA GLY A 96 54.57 -20.72 -3.00
C GLY A 96 55.02 -21.74 -1.95
N ARG A 97 54.58 -21.61 -0.69
CA ARG A 97 54.93 -22.54 0.40
C ARG A 97 54.43 -23.96 0.16
N LEU A 98 53.24 -24.10 -0.42
CA LEU A 98 52.60 -25.40 -0.64
C LEU A 98 53.20 -26.17 -1.81
N CYS A 99 53.83 -25.46 -2.73
CA CYS A 99 54.44 -26.03 -3.92
C CYS A 99 55.96 -26.21 -3.76
N SER A 100 56.48 -26.09 -2.53
CA SER A 100 57.89 -26.27 -2.18
C SER A 100 58.31 -27.75 -2.05
N ASP A 101 57.43 -28.70 -2.38
CA ASP A 101 57.67 -30.13 -2.23
C ASP A 101 58.48 -30.69 -3.43
N PRO A 102 59.64 -31.35 -3.21
CA PRO A 102 60.54 -31.81 -4.27
C PRO A 102 59.97 -32.89 -5.22
N GLU A 103 58.77 -33.42 -4.97
CA GLU A 103 58.09 -34.36 -5.88
C GLU A 103 57.34 -33.67 -7.04
N THR A 104 57.39 -32.34 -7.14
CA THR A 104 56.75 -31.58 -8.21
C THR A 104 57.56 -31.59 -9.52
N HIS A 105 56.87 -31.67 -10.66
CA HIS A 105 57.47 -31.68 -11.99
C HIS A 105 58.47 -30.51 -12.17
N PRO A 106 59.71 -30.72 -12.65
CA PRO A 106 60.79 -29.72 -12.58
C PRO A 106 60.47 -28.40 -13.29
N LYS A 107 59.73 -28.45 -14.40
CA LYS A 107 59.24 -27.24 -15.10
C LYS A 107 58.17 -26.48 -14.30
N LEU A 108 57.32 -27.19 -13.57
CA LEU A 108 56.29 -26.58 -12.73
C LEU A 108 56.94 -25.90 -11.51
N TYR A 109 57.93 -26.56 -10.91
CA TYR A 109 58.74 -25.99 -9.83
C TYR A 109 59.44 -24.69 -10.28
N GLN A 110 60.06 -24.69 -11.46
CA GLN A 110 60.72 -23.49 -12.01
C GLN A 110 59.73 -22.32 -12.21
N SER A 111 58.54 -22.58 -12.76
CA SER A 111 57.51 -21.53 -12.94
C SER A 111 57.00 -20.99 -11.61
N ILE A 112 56.90 -21.84 -10.58
CA ILE A 112 56.46 -21.45 -9.24
C ILE A 112 57.55 -20.65 -8.49
N ASP A 113 58.83 -20.99 -8.69
CA ASP A 113 59.95 -20.23 -8.10
C ASP A 113 60.05 -18.81 -8.70
N LEU A 114 59.84 -18.68 -10.01
CA LEU A 114 59.73 -17.37 -10.68
C LEU A 114 58.59 -16.53 -10.11
N LEU A 115 57.39 -17.13 -9.98
CA LEU A 115 56.23 -16.49 -9.37
C LEU A 115 56.51 -16.04 -7.92
N SER A 116 57.23 -16.86 -7.15
CA SER A 116 57.66 -16.53 -5.78
C SER A 116 58.60 -15.33 -5.77
N GLY A 117 59.54 -15.26 -6.71
CA GLY A 117 60.44 -14.12 -6.91
C GLY A 117 59.68 -12.82 -7.20
N HIS A 118 58.76 -12.85 -8.14
CA HIS A 118 57.94 -11.68 -8.48
C HIS A 118 56.95 -11.31 -7.38
N SER A 119 56.47 -12.27 -6.57
CA SER A 119 55.64 -11.96 -5.39
C SER A 119 56.41 -11.10 -4.36
N LYS A 120 57.71 -11.36 -4.16
CA LYS A 120 58.57 -10.56 -3.27
C LYS A 120 58.83 -9.17 -3.85
N ALA A 121 59.01 -9.07 -5.17
CA ALA A 121 59.13 -7.79 -5.86
C ALA A 121 57.86 -6.96 -5.70
N LEU A 122 56.68 -7.57 -5.89
CA LEU A 122 55.39 -6.92 -5.64
C LEU A 122 55.28 -6.43 -4.19
N ALA A 123 55.62 -7.27 -3.20
CA ALA A 123 55.58 -6.86 -1.79
C ALA A 123 56.47 -5.64 -1.51
N THR A 124 57.65 -5.58 -2.15
CA THR A 124 58.58 -4.46 -2.02
C THR A 124 58.03 -3.20 -2.69
N ALA A 125 57.44 -3.32 -3.88
CA ALA A 125 56.81 -2.21 -4.60
C ALA A 125 55.62 -1.64 -3.82
N VAL A 126 54.74 -2.50 -3.31
CA VAL A 126 53.60 -2.10 -2.46
C VAL A 126 54.07 -1.39 -1.20
N ALA A 127 55.12 -1.90 -0.53
CA ALA A 127 55.67 -1.25 0.65
C ALA A 127 56.27 0.13 0.34
N ARG A 128 56.90 0.29 -0.83
CA ARG A 128 57.47 1.57 -1.27
C ARG A 128 56.39 2.60 -1.59
N ASP A 129 55.35 2.18 -2.30
CA ASP A 129 54.29 3.05 -2.80
C ASP A 129 53.06 3.05 -1.87
N MET A 130 53.23 2.60 -0.63
CA MET A 130 52.19 2.40 0.38
C MET A 130 51.35 3.67 0.64
N THR A 131 51.97 4.85 0.55
CA THR A 131 51.25 6.12 0.74
C THR A 131 50.21 6.36 -0.36
N VAL A 132 50.51 5.97 -1.59
CA VAL A 132 49.60 6.08 -2.74
C VAL A 132 48.51 5.01 -2.65
N VAL A 133 48.88 3.76 -2.33
CA VAL A 133 47.93 2.66 -2.10
C VAL A 133 46.93 3.02 -0.98
N SER A 134 47.42 3.61 0.11
CA SER A 134 46.59 4.10 1.22
C SER A 134 45.66 5.24 0.81
N LEU A 135 46.17 6.17 0.00
CA LEU A 135 45.35 7.26 -0.54
C LEU A 135 44.20 6.73 -1.41
N LEU A 136 44.49 5.79 -2.32
CA LEU A 136 43.46 5.18 -3.16
C LEU A 136 42.39 4.50 -2.31
N THR A 137 42.81 3.70 -1.33
CA THR A 137 41.90 2.99 -0.41
C THR A 137 41.00 3.98 0.34
N LYS A 138 41.58 5.06 0.89
CA LYS A 138 40.81 6.12 1.56
C LYS A 138 39.80 6.80 0.64
N LYS A 139 40.16 7.09 -0.61
CA LYS A 139 39.25 7.70 -1.59
C LYS A 139 38.09 6.77 -1.94
N ARG A 140 38.37 5.48 -2.21
CA ARG A 140 37.32 4.47 -2.43
C ARG A 140 36.38 4.39 -1.23
N ASP A 141 36.93 4.26 -0.03
CA ASP A 141 36.14 4.12 1.20
C ASP A 141 35.30 5.34 1.49
N HIS A 142 35.84 6.52 1.21
CA HIS A 142 35.10 7.76 1.35
C HIS A 142 33.89 7.80 0.41
N LEU A 143 34.06 7.50 -0.88
CA LEU A 143 32.93 7.47 -1.82
C LEU A 143 31.93 6.37 -1.45
N ALA A 144 32.38 5.16 -1.12
CA ALA A 144 31.51 4.05 -0.73
C ALA A 144 30.68 4.42 0.52
N LYS A 145 31.31 5.04 1.53
CA LYS A 145 30.62 5.53 2.72
C LYS A 145 29.62 6.64 2.37
N PHE A 146 30.04 7.62 1.58
CA PHE A 146 29.17 8.72 1.16
C PHE A 146 27.95 8.23 0.38
N LEU A 147 28.12 7.32 -0.58
CA LEU A 147 27.02 6.72 -1.35
C LEU A 147 26.05 5.96 -0.44
N ASN A 148 26.55 5.22 0.55
CA ASN A 148 25.70 4.55 1.54
C ASN A 148 24.92 5.54 2.40
N GLU A 149 25.56 6.61 2.89
CA GLU A 149 24.91 7.67 3.67
C GLU A 149 23.86 8.42 2.83
N ALA A 150 24.17 8.74 1.57
CA ALA A 150 23.24 9.35 0.63
C ALA A 150 22.02 8.45 0.39
N VAL A 151 22.23 7.15 0.18
CA VAL A 151 21.13 6.17 0.06
C VAL A 151 20.27 6.17 1.33
N GLN A 152 20.85 6.23 2.53
CA GLN A 152 20.07 6.30 3.76
C GLN A 152 19.26 7.61 3.89
N VAL A 153 19.85 8.75 3.53
CA VAL A 153 19.14 10.05 3.51
C VAL A 153 17.97 10.01 2.53
N LEU A 154 18.17 9.43 1.35
CA LEU A 154 17.13 9.28 0.33
C LEU A 154 16.06 8.26 0.71
N GLN A 155 16.43 7.14 1.33
CA GLN A 155 15.47 6.16 1.83
C GLN A 155 14.60 6.71 2.96
N ASN A 156 15.13 7.66 3.74
CA ASN A 156 14.37 8.42 4.74
C ASN A 156 13.69 9.67 4.16
N SER A 157 13.82 9.91 2.84
CA SER A 157 13.27 11.10 2.19
C SER A 157 11.75 11.13 2.24
N HIS A 158 11.20 12.33 2.03
CA HIS A 158 9.76 12.52 1.99
C HIS A 158 9.09 11.71 0.88
N SER A 159 9.78 11.40 -0.23
CA SER A 159 9.26 10.59 -1.35
C SER A 159 8.82 9.20 -0.92
N ARG A 160 9.70 8.45 -0.26
CA ARG A 160 9.39 7.09 0.18
C ARG A 160 8.29 7.06 1.25
N ARG A 161 8.23 8.08 2.11
CA ARG A 161 7.13 8.22 3.09
C ARG A 161 5.80 8.51 2.40
N VAL A 162 5.79 9.33 1.35
CA VAL A 162 4.60 9.59 0.54
C VAL A 162 4.11 8.30 -0.13
N GLU A 163 4.99 7.51 -0.74
CA GLU A 163 4.63 6.21 -1.31
C GLU A 163 4.03 5.27 -0.24
N GLN A 164 4.66 5.15 0.92
CA GLN A 164 4.14 4.32 2.03
C GLN A 164 2.75 4.75 2.49
N TYR A 165 2.48 6.06 2.56
CA TYR A 165 1.15 6.55 2.92
C TYR A 165 0.14 6.32 1.80
N GLN A 166 0.55 6.42 0.53
CA GLN A 166 -0.30 6.11 -0.62
C GLN A 166 -0.69 4.62 -0.64
N ASP A 167 0.28 3.73 -0.43
CA ASP A 167 0.04 2.29 -0.30
C ASP A 167 -0.91 1.98 0.87
N ALA A 168 -0.71 2.64 2.01
CA ALA A 168 -1.60 2.50 3.16
C ALA A 168 -3.02 3.00 2.88
N ILE A 169 -3.19 4.12 2.15
CA ILE A 169 -4.50 4.62 1.72
C ILE A 169 -5.18 3.59 0.81
N GLU A 170 -4.46 3.02 -0.15
CA GLU A 170 -5.00 2.02 -1.06
C GLU A 170 -5.45 0.76 -0.29
N GLN A 171 -4.59 0.27 0.62
CA GLN A 171 -4.91 -0.86 1.48
C GLN A 171 -6.14 -0.58 2.35
N PHE A 172 -6.18 0.53 3.10
CA PHE A 172 -7.32 0.86 3.96
C PHE A 172 -8.60 1.09 3.15
N THR A 173 -8.49 1.63 1.94
CA THR A 173 -9.63 1.80 1.03
C THR A 173 -10.15 0.44 0.54
N GLY A 174 -9.26 -0.51 0.24
CA GLY A 174 -9.61 -1.89 -0.06
C GLY A 174 -10.35 -2.55 1.09
N ASP A 175 -9.78 -2.48 2.30
CA ASP A 175 -10.38 -3.00 3.53
C ASP A 175 -11.75 -2.35 3.82
N PHE A 176 -11.87 -1.05 3.59
CA PHE A 176 -13.12 -0.30 3.77
C PHE A 176 -14.22 -0.80 2.83
N LYS A 177 -13.89 -1.03 1.55
CA LYS A 177 -14.83 -1.60 0.57
C LYS A 177 -15.30 -2.99 0.99
N LEU A 178 -14.38 -3.84 1.45
CA LEU A 178 -14.70 -5.18 1.95
C LEU A 178 -15.57 -5.11 3.22
N ALA A 179 -15.22 -4.23 4.16
CA ALA A 179 -15.99 -4.03 5.39
C ALA A 179 -17.43 -3.60 5.11
N LEU A 180 -17.64 -2.73 4.12
CA LEU A 180 -18.99 -2.31 3.68
C LEU A 180 -19.83 -3.46 3.08
N GLN A 181 -19.20 -4.52 2.58
CA GLN A 181 -19.86 -5.72 2.08
C GLN A 181 -20.19 -6.72 3.19
N GLY A 182 -19.85 -6.43 4.45
CA GLY A 182 -20.14 -7.29 5.58
C GLY A 182 -21.64 -7.60 5.72
N GLU A 183 -21.93 -8.86 6.00
CA GLU A 183 -23.30 -9.41 6.06
C GLU A 183 -24.23 -8.58 6.95
N HIS A 184 -23.78 -8.22 8.16
CA HIS A 184 -24.60 -7.47 9.12
C HIS A 184 -24.95 -6.06 8.62
N LEU A 185 -24.04 -5.38 7.93
CA LEU A 185 -24.30 -4.05 7.36
C LEU A 185 -25.27 -4.15 6.17
N GLN A 186 -25.11 -5.17 5.33
CA GLN A 186 -26.01 -5.42 4.20
C GLN A 186 -27.41 -5.79 4.67
N ARG A 187 -27.52 -6.63 5.71
CA ARG A 187 -28.80 -7.01 6.31
C ARG A 187 -29.54 -5.81 6.88
N VAL A 188 -28.85 -4.91 7.59
CA VAL A 188 -29.46 -3.66 8.10
C VAL A 188 -29.90 -2.75 6.96
N LYS A 189 -29.11 -2.61 5.89
CA LYS A 189 -29.51 -1.84 4.70
C LYS A 189 -30.76 -2.43 4.03
N GLN A 190 -30.82 -3.75 3.87
CA GLN A 190 -31.98 -4.42 3.31
C GLN A 190 -33.23 -4.21 4.18
N LEU A 191 -33.10 -4.31 5.50
CA LEU A 191 -34.23 -4.08 6.41
C LEU A 191 -34.76 -2.65 6.32
N HIS A 192 -33.90 -1.65 6.22
CA HIS A 192 -34.33 -0.26 5.98
C HIS A 192 -35.10 -0.12 4.67
N PHE A 193 -34.59 -0.71 3.59
CA PHE A 193 -35.25 -0.69 2.28
C PHE A 193 -36.61 -1.41 2.30
N ASP A 194 -36.69 -2.58 2.94
CA ASP A 194 -37.94 -3.32 3.09
C ASP A 194 -38.98 -2.48 3.86
N ILE A 195 -38.57 -1.86 4.98
CA ILE A 195 -39.45 -0.99 5.79
C ILE A 195 -39.98 0.18 4.96
N GLU A 196 -39.10 0.89 4.24
CA GLU A 196 -39.49 2.02 3.39
C GLU A 196 -40.44 1.59 2.26
N THR A 197 -40.21 0.40 1.69
CA THR A 197 -41.09 -0.18 0.67
C THR A 197 -42.47 -0.45 1.23
N ILE A 198 -42.56 -1.04 2.43
CA ILE A 198 -43.84 -1.31 3.09
C ILE A 198 -44.56 0.00 3.45
N GLU A 199 -43.84 1.01 3.96
CA GLU A 199 -44.41 2.33 4.26
C GLU A 199 -44.95 3.02 2.99
N THR A 200 -44.28 2.83 1.85
CA THR A 200 -44.74 3.31 0.54
C THR A 200 -46.01 2.59 0.10
N SER A 201 -46.08 1.26 0.26
CA SER A 201 -47.29 0.47 -0.01
C SER A 201 -48.47 0.91 0.87
N MET A 202 -48.27 1.03 2.18
CA MET A 202 -49.29 1.52 3.12
C MET A 202 -49.77 2.93 2.77
N SER A 203 -48.84 3.83 2.41
CA SER A 203 -49.19 5.20 1.97
C SER A 203 -50.03 5.20 0.69
N THR A 204 -49.69 4.32 -0.26
CA THR A 204 -50.41 4.18 -1.52
C THR A 204 -51.84 3.68 -1.29
N MET A 205 -52.02 2.71 -0.39
CA MET A 205 -53.35 2.23 -0.01
C MET A 205 -54.22 3.31 0.65
N LEU A 206 -53.61 4.18 1.48
CA LEU A 206 -54.30 5.27 2.18
C LEU A 206 -54.45 6.55 1.34
N LEU A 207 -53.88 6.60 0.13
CA LEU A 207 -53.87 7.79 -0.71
C LEU A 207 -55.28 8.35 -0.99
N PRO A 208 -56.31 7.53 -1.31
CA PRO A 208 -57.67 8.02 -1.50
C PRO A 208 -58.22 8.69 -0.24
N HIS A 209 -57.99 8.10 0.94
CA HIS A 209 -58.41 8.66 2.23
C HIS A 209 -57.69 9.97 2.53
N PHE A 210 -56.40 10.06 2.20
CA PHE A 210 -55.61 11.28 2.34
C PHE A 210 -56.14 12.43 1.48
N GLU A 211 -56.61 12.15 0.27
CA GLU A 211 -57.22 13.16 -0.62
C GLU A 211 -58.57 13.66 -0.11
N ILE A 212 -59.39 12.77 0.44
CA ILE A 212 -60.68 13.11 1.02
C ILE A 212 -60.49 13.89 2.32
N CYS A 213 -59.59 13.46 3.21
CA CYS A 213 -59.26 14.19 4.44
C CYS A 213 -58.74 15.59 4.13
N ARG A 214 -57.93 15.75 3.08
CA ARG A 214 -57.50 17.08 2.61
C ARG A 214 -58.68 17.93 2.18
N THR A 215 -59.62 17.36 1.43
CA THR A 215 -60.83 18.07 0.96
C THR A 215 -61.69 18.53 2.14
N ILE A 216 -61.91 17.65 3.12
CA ILE A 216 -62.62 17.94 4.37
C ILE A 216 -61.93 19.08 5.14
N THR A 217 -60.61 18.98 5.29
CA THR A 217 -59.81 19.99 6.01
C THR A 217 -59.87 21.35 5.31
N THR A 218 -59.70 21.39 3.99
CA THR A 218 -59.77 22.64 3.20
C THR A 218 -61.17 23.26 3.24
N ALA A 219 -62.22 22.44 3.19
CA ALA A 219 -63.60 22.91 3.25
C ALA A 219 -64.06 23.26 4.68
N ASN A 220 -63.22 22.99 5.70
CA ASN A 220 -63.57 23.10 7.12
C ASN A 220 -64.86 22.32 7.47
N ALA A 221 -65.01 21.13 6.87
CA ALA A 221 -66.20 20.31 7.03
C ALA A 221 -66.13 19.46 8.30
N GLN A 222 -67.26 19.28 8.99
CA GLN A 222 -67.33 18.51 10.23
C GLN A 222 -68.58 17.62 10.28
N VAL A 223 -68.48 16.50 10.99
CA VAL A 223 -69.64 15.66 11.29
C VAL A 223 -70.35 16.22 12.52
N GLN A 224 -71.53 16.80 12.34
CA GLN A 224 -72.33 17.37 13.45
C GLN A 224 -73.06 16.27 14.23
N THR A 225 -73.37 16.48 15.50
CA THR A 225 -74.10 15.53 16.36
C THR A 225 -75.62 15.71 16.30
N MET A 226 -76.13 16.89 15.92
CA MET A 226 -77.57 17.14 15.83
C MET A 226 -78.12 16.56 14.52
N GLY A 227 -78.94 15.51 14.61
CA GLY A 227 -79.56 14.87 13.46
C GLY A 227 -78.67 13.90 12.67
N SER A 228 -77.44 13.61 13.14
CA SER A 228 -76.57 12.61 12.52
C SER A 228 -76.71 11.22 13.18
N ALA A 229 -76.27 10.19 12.46
CA ALA A 229 -76.23 8.81 12.94
C ALA A 229 -75.02 8.51 13.86
N PHE A 230 -74.24 9.53 14.24
CA PHE A 230 -72.97 9.38 14.96
C PHE A 230 -73.03 10.04 16.35
N SER A 231 -72.55 9.32 17.36
CA SER A 231 -72.38 9.84 18.72
C SER A 231 -71.24 10.86 18.80
N LYS A 232 -71.23 11.67 19.86
CA LYS A 232 -70.16 12.66 20.11
C LYS A 232 -68.77 12.03 20.16
N ALA A 233 -68.64 10.81 20.72
CA ALA A 233 -67.39 10.08 20.76
C ALA A 233 -66.94 9.68 19.34
N GLN A 234 -67.85 9.14 18.53
CA GLN A 234 -67.56 8.78 17.14
C GLN A 234 -67.18 9.99 16.28
N CYS A 235 -67.84 11.14 16.45
CA CYS A 235 -67.45 12.38 15.77
C CYS A 235 -66.01 12.81 16.13
N SER A 236 -65.62 12.66 17.41
CA SER A 236 -64.25 12.95 17.86
C SER A 236 -63.22 11.99 17.26
N ASP A 237 -63.56 10.71 17.12
CA ASP A 237 -62.69 9.70 16.50
C ASP A 237 -62.52 9.94 15.00
N ILE A 238 -63.59 10.32 14.30
CA ILE A 238 -63.54 10.70 12.88
C ILE A 238 -62.63 11.92 12.68
N ASP A 239 -62.79 12.96 13.50
CA ASP A 239 -61.95 14.16 13.41
C ASP A 239 -60.48 13.86 13.77
N THR A 240 -60.25 12.95 14.72
CA THR A 240 -58.91 12.45 15.04
C THR A 240 -58.27 11.75 13.85
N PHE A 241 -59.01 10.91 13.13
CA PHE A 241 -58.53 10.28 11.90
C PHE A 241 -58.19 11.31 10.83
N VAL A 242 -59.09 12.26 10.53
CA VAL A 242 -58.87 13.30 9.51
C VAL A 242 -57.59 14.09 9.79
N ARG A 243 -57.38 14.50 11.05
CA ARG A 243 -56.16 15.21 11.47
C ARG A 243 -54.91 14.32 11.36
N THR A 244 -55.01 13.05 11.70
CA THR A 244 -53.90 12.09 11.64
C THR A 244 -53.49 11.77 10.20
N ALA A 245 -54.48 11.53 9.33
CA ALA A 245 -54.29 11.31 7.90
C ALA A 245 -53.64 12.52 7.22
N ALA A 246 -54.05 13.74 7.57
CA ALA A 246 -53.43 14.96 7.06
C ALA A 246 -51.94 15.07 7.45
N LYS A 247 -51.60 14.75 8.71
CA LYS A 247 -50.22 14.74 9.20
C LYS A 247 -49.35 13.65 8.58
N LEU A 248 -49.91 12.46 8.34
CA LEU A 248 -49.21 11.39 7.62
C LEU A 248 -48.91 11.82 6.18
N LYS A 249 -49.86 12.46 5.49
CA LYS A 249 -49.67 12.96 4.12
C LYS A 249 -48.62 14.06 4.03
N SER A 250 -48.57 14.98 5.00
CA SER A 250 -47.58 16.07 5.03
C SER A 250 -46.19 15.66 5.52
N GLY A 251 -46.06 14.46 6.10
CA GLY A 251 -44.83 13.99 6.75
C GLY A 251 -44.62 14.52 8.17
N ASP A 252 -45.60 15.23 8.74
CA ASP A 252 -45.57 15.73 10.12
C ASP A 252 -45.80 14.63 11.16
N ALA A 253 -46.28 13.46 10.72
CA ALA A 253 -46.37 12.23 11.51
C ALA A 253 -45.78 11.07 10.70
N SER A 254 -45.23 10.08 11.40
CA SER A 254 -44.75 8.83 10.80
C SER A 254 -45.69 7.67 11.09
N PHE A 255 -45.69 6.65 10.25
CA PHE A 255 -46.40 5.39 10.52
C PHE A 255 -46.03 4.82 11.88
N ARG A 256 -44.76 4.97 12.31
CA ARG A 256 -44.30 4.57 13.65
C ARG A 256 -45.15 5.14 14.77
N SER A 257 -45.47 6.42 14.67
CA SER A 257 -46.23 7.13 15.71
C SER A 257 -47.72 6.80 15.66
N VAL A 258 -48.27 6.60 14.46
CA VAL A 258 -49.71 6.42 14.26
C VAL A 258 -50.15 4.98 14.47
N LEU A 259 -49.32 4.00 14.09
CA LEU A 259 -49.65 2.58 14.12
C LEU A 259 -49.17 1.87 15.40
N GLN A 260 -48.83 2.61 16.46
CA GLN A 260 -48.60 2.00 17.78
C GLN A 260 -49.83 1.23 18.28
N ASP A 261 -51.02 1.71 17.93
CA ASP A 261 -52.30 1.03 18.15
C ASP A 261 -53.03 0.94 16.80
N ALA A 262 -52.58 -0.02 15.97
CA ALA A 262 -53.15 -0.26 14.64
C ALA A 262 -54.65 -0.56 14.70
N THR A 263 -55.11 -1.25 15.76
CA THR A 263 -56.53 -1.54 16.00
C THR A 263 -57.35 -0.27 16.19
N LYS A 264 -56.86 0.68 16.98
CA LYS A 264 -57.52 1.98 17.15
C LYS A 264 -57.50 2.80 15.87
N PHE A 265 -56.37 2.82 15.15
CA PHE A 265 -56.29 3.50 13.86
C PHE A 265 -57.34 2.98 12.88
N LEU A 266 -57.48 1.65 12.75
CA LEU A 266 -58.48 1.03 11.86
C LEU A 266 -59.92 1.24 12.32
N ALA A 267 -60.16 1.27 13.64
CA ALA A 267 -61.49 1.62 14.17
C ALA A 267 -61.87 3.06 13.80
N GLN A 268 -60.95 4.01 13.93
CA GLN A 268 -61.16 5.41 13.54
C GLN A 268 -61.33 5.56 12.02
N LEU A 269 -60.53 4.84 11.23
CA LEU A 269 -60.68 4.75 9.78
C LEU A 269 -62.06 4.22 9.39
N SER A 270 -62.51 3.12 9.99
CA SER A 270 -63.82 2.51 9.70
C SER A 270 -64.97 3.48 9.97
N LEU A 271 -64.89 4.25 11.07
CA LEU A 271 -65.87 5.30 11.37
C LEU A 271 -65.83 6.43 10.33
N PHE A 272 -64.63 6.83 9.90
CA PHE A 272 -64.45 7.80 8.83
C PHE A 272 -65.06 7.32 7.51
N GLU A 273 -64.81 6.08 7.10
CA GLU A 273 -65.35 5.49 5.85
C GLU A 273 -66.87 5.40 5.88
N GLN A 274 -67.46 5.06 7.03
CA GLN A 274 -68.91 5.09 7.22
C GLN A 274 -69.49 6.50 7.11
N ALA A 275 -68.80 7.50 7.67
CA ALA A 275 -69.21 8.90 7.57
C ALA A 275 -69.09 9.43 6.13
N ALA A 276 -68.01 9.07 5.43
CA ALA A 276 -67.77 9.46 4.05
C ALA A 276 -68.79 8.81 3.10
N SER A 277 -69.10 7.53 3.29
CA SER A 277 -70.11 6.79 2.50
C SER A 277 -71.53 7.34 2.65
N LYS A 278 -71.84 7.94 3.81
CA LYS A 278 -73.16 8.54 4.11
C LYS A 278 -73.23 10.04 3.81
N ASP A 279 -72.20 10.64 3.21
CA ASP A 279 -72.05 12.09 3.03
C ASP A 279 -72.31 12.89 4.33
N ALA A 280 -71.81 12.38 5.46
CA ALA A 280 -72.13 12.93 6.79
C ALA A 280 -71.32 14.19 7.16
N PHE A 281 -70.39 14.63 6.31
CA PHE A 281 -69.59 15.82 6.52
C PHE A 281 -70.35 17.07 6.05
N LEU A 282 -70.51 18.06 6.92
CA LEU A 282 -71.26 19.28 6.63
C LEU A 282 -70.32 20.48 6.53
N VAL A 283 -70.58 21.35 5.55
CA VAL A 283 -69.99 22.70 5.45
C VAL A 283 -71.10 23.70 5.71
N CYS A 284 -70.99 24.46 6.79
CA CYS A 284 -72.07 25.28 7.36
C CYS A 284 -73.32 24.44 7.66
N SER A 285 -74.22 24.31 6.69
CA SER A 285 -75.51 23.60 6.80
C SER A 285 -75.73 22.58 5.68
N SER A 286 -74.77 22.42 4.75
CA SER A 286 -74.92 21.60 3.54
C SER A 286 -73.99 20.40 3.56
N ALA A 287 -74.47 19.25 3.11
CA ALA A 287 -73.67 18.03 2.97
C ALA A 287 -72.60 18.19 1.88
N LEU A 288 -71.35 17.89 2.24
CA LEU A 288 -70.22 17.83 1.34
C LEU A 288 -70.23 16.49 0.63
N LYS A 289 -70.44 16.51 -0.70
CA LYS A 289 -70.42 15.31 -1.54
C LYS A 289 -68.99 14.89 -1.81
N LEU A 290 -68.54 13.82 -1.15
CA LEU A 290 -67.15 13.35 -1.20
C LEU A 290 -66.87 12.33 -2.30
N GLN A 291 -67.93 11.76 -2.91
CA GLN A 291 -67.82 10.70 -3.91
C GLN A 291 -66.93 9.53 -3.46
N PHE A 292 -67.03 9.14 -2.18
CA PHE A 292 -66.30 8.00 -1.64
C PHE A 292 -66.78 6.70 -2.29
N ARG A 293 -65.86 5.94 -2.89
CA ARG A 293 -66.18 4.73 -3.69
C ARG A 293 -65.50 3.46 -3.20
N GLU A 294 -64.36 3.58 -2.54
CA GLU A 294 -63.51 2.44 -2.18
C GLU A 294 -63.14 2.54 -0.70
N SER A 295 -63.50 1.49 0.04
CA SER A 295 -63.01 1.29 1.41
C SER A 295 -61.64 0.62 1.37
N LEU A 296 -60.82 0.87 2.38
CA LEU A 296 -59.52 0.23 2.53
C LEU A 296 -59.72 -1.28 2.68
N ASP A 297 -58.92 -2.06 1.97
CA ASP A 297 -58.74 -3.47 2.28
C ASP A 297 -58.01 -3.60 3.63
N GLN A 298 -58.79 -3.74 4.71
CA GLN A 298 -58.26 -3.76 6.07
C GLN A 298 -57.44 -5.02 6.35
N GLU A 299 -57.75 -6.14 5.71
CA GLU A 299 -57.02 -7.39 5.88
C GLU A 299 -55.62 -7.28 5.25
N LEU A 300 -55.55 -6.79 4.01
CA LEU A 300 -54.28 -6.53 3.34
C LEU A 300 -53.47 -5.45 4.05
N PHE A 301 -54.11 -4.38 4.52
CA PHE A 301 -53.43 -3.32 5.26
C PHE A 301 -52.85 -3.85 6.58
N LEU A 302 -53.62 -4.64 7.34
CA LEU A 302 -53.12 -5.29 8.56
C LEU A 302 -51.92 -6.18 8.28
N ALA A 303 -51.94 -6.96 7.19
CA ALA A 303 -50.80 -7.80 6.81
C ALA A 303 -49.54 -6.96 6.56
N TYR A 304 -49.65 -5.80 5.90
CA TYR A 304 -48.53 -4.86 5.76
C TYR A 304 -48.06 -4.27 7.10
N VAL A 305 -48.99 -3.94 8.00
CA VAL A 305 -48.65 -3.42 9.33
C VAL A 305 -47.89 -4.48 10.15
N GLU A 306 -48.34 -5.73 10.14
CA GLU A 306 -47.69 -6.84 10.83
C GLU A 306 -46.27 -7.11 10.30
N ASP A 307 -46.10 -7.17 8.97
CA ASP A 307 -44.77 -7.32 8.36
C ASP A 307 -43.86 -6.14 8.70
N TRP A 308 -44.37 -4.91 8.63
CA TRP A 308 -43.61 -3.71 9.01
C TRP A 308 -43.18 -3.72 10.48
N VAL A 309 -44.05 -4.13 11.41
CA VAL A 309 -43.70 -4.27 12.84
C VAL A 309 -42.58 -5.31 13.00
N SER A 310 -42.75 -6.49 12.39
CA SER A 310 -41.77 -7.58 12.44
C SER A 310 -40.39 -7.17 11.90
N LYS A 311 -40.37 -6.48 10.75
CA LYS A 311 -39.13 -5.97 10.12
C LYS A 311 -38.43 -4.94 11.00
N ARG A 312 -39.20 -4.06 11.65
CA ARG A 312 -38.67 -3.05 12.58
C ARG A 312 -38.08 -3.65 13.85
N GLU A 313 -38.73 -4.64 14.44
CA GLU A 313 -38.20 -5.37 15.60
C GLU A 313 -36.90 -6.09 15.22
N THR A 314 -36.90 -6.74 14.05
CA THR A 314 -35.69 -7.38 13.51
C THR A 314 -34.56 -6.38 13.27
N LEU A 315 -34.87 -5.19 12.75
CA LEU A 315 -33.91 -4.10 12.57
C LEU A 315 -33.30 -3.68 13.92
N GLN A 316 -34.13 -3.40 14.92
CA GLN A 316 -33.67 -2.97 16.24
C GLN A 316 -32.81 -4.04 16.94
N LEU A 317 -33.17 -5.32 16.81
CA LEU A 317 -32.37 -6.44 17.31
C LEU A 317 -31.03 -6.55 16.58
N THR A 318 -31.03 -6.36 15.26
CA THR A 318 -29.81 -6.42 14.45
C THR A 318 -28.88 -5.24 14.76
N GLU A 319 -29.41 -4.03 14.91
CA GLU A 319 -28.64 -2.83 15.26
C GLU A 319 -28.04 -2.88 16.67
N SER A 320 -28.73 -3.55 17.60
CA SER A 320 -28.22 -3.78 18.96
C SER A 320 -27.25 -4.97 19.07
N SER A 321 -27.10 -5.77 18.01
CA SER A 321 -26.17 -6.90 18.00
C SER A 321 -24.71 -6.45 18.09
N SER A 322 -23.90 -7.26 18.77
CA SER A 322 -22.47 -6.98 18.94
C SER A 322 -21.71 -6.97 17.61
N GLU A 323 -22.18 -7.79 16.67
CA GLU A 323 -21.61 -8.01 15.36
C GLU A 323 -21.84 -6.80 14.45
N TYR A 324 -23.05 -6.25 14.43
CA TYR A 324 -23.34 -5.01 13.72
C TYR A 324 -22.57 -3.83 14.32
N GLN A 325 -22.51 -3.72 15.65
CA GLN A 325 -21.75 -2.67 16.32
C GLN A 325 -20.25 -2.78 16.05
N ALA A 326 -19.69 -4.00 15.99
CA ALA A 326 -18.31 -4.24 15.62
C ALA A 326 -18.05 -3.87 14.16
N ALA A 327 -18.92 -4.29 13.22
CA ALA A 327 -18.81 -3.96 11.81
C ALA A 327 -18.87 -2.44 11.58
N THR A 328 -19.79 -1.75 12.26
CA THR A 328 -19.93 -0.29 12.19
C THR A 328 -18.70 0.43 12.74
N ARG A 329 -18.19 -0.01 13.90
CA ARG A 329 -16.93 0.51 14.46
C ARG A 329 -15.76 0.32 13.50
N ARG A 330 -15.63 -0.87 12.90
CA ARG A 330 -14.56 -1.16 11.95
C ARG A 330 -14.60 -0.24 10.73
N VAL A 331 -15.79 0.03 10.18
CA VAL A 331 -15.97 0.98 9.06
C VAL A 331 -15.56 2.39 9.48
N GLN A 332 -15.91 2.83 10.69
CA GLN A 332 -15.54 4.15 11.21
C GLN A 332 -14.03 4.27 11.45
N GLU A 333 -13.40 3.25 12.04
CA GLU A 333 -11.94 3.20 12.25
C GLU A 333 -11.18 3.26 10.93
N LEU A 334 -11.65 2.53 9.91
CA LEU A 334 -11.05 2.56 8.57
C LEU A 334 -11.20 3.93 7.92
N LYS A 335 -12.36 4.58 8.05
CA LYS A 335 -12.57 5.94 7.56
C LYS A 335 -11.60 6.94 8.21
N GLU A 336 -11.40 6.84 9.52
CA GLU A 336 -10.45 7.68 10.24
C GLU A 336 -9.00 7.38 9.85
N ALA A 337 -8.64 6.10 9.65
CA ALA A 337 -7.31 5.70 9.20
C ALA A 337 -7.00 6.23 7.80
N ILE A 338 -7.95 6.15 6.85
CA ILE A 338 -7.83 6.74 5.51
C ILE A 338 -7.61 8.26 5.63
N GLY A 339 -8.42 8.95 6.44
CA GLY A 339 -8.30 10.40 6.66
C GLY A 339 -6.91 10.79 7.18
N ARG A 340 -6.43 10.12 8.23
CA ARG A 340 -5.09 10.36 8.79
C ARG A 340 -3.97 10.10 7.77
N ALA A 341 -4.05 9.00 7.02
CA ALA A 341 -3.05 8.69 6.00
C ALA A 341 -3.04 9.72 4.85
N HIS A 342 -4.21 10.27 4.51
CA HIS A 342 -4.34 11.33 3.52
C HIS A 342 -3.71 12.65 4.02
N GLU A 343 -3.99 13.05 5.26
CA GLU A 343 -3.36 14.22 5.88
C GLU A 343 -1.83 14.10 5.95
N LEU A 344 -1.33 12.92 6.30
CA LEU A 344 0.11 12.63 6.33
C LEU A 344 0.75 12.66 4.94
N THR A 345 0.04 12.13 3.92
CA THR A 345 0.46 12.23 2.52
C THR A 345 0.57 13.70 2.12
N GLN A 346 -0.46 14.51 2.36
CA GLN A 346 -0.50 15.91 1.97
C GLN A 346 0.61 16.71 2.67
N SER A 347 0.76 16.58 3.99
CA SER A 347 1.84 17.24 4.74
C SER A 347 3.23 16.79 4.26
N SER A 348 3.38 15.53 3.86
CA SER A 348 4.65 15.02 3.35
C SER A 348 4.94 15.50 1.93
N GLN A 349 3.92 15.64 1.07
CA GLN A 349 4.06 16.20 -0.27
C GLN A 349 4.47 17.69 -0.23
N GLU A 350 3.89 18.47 0.68
CA GLU A 350 4.29 19.87 0.91
C GLU A 350 5.77 19.98 1.32
N LYS A 351 6.28 18.98 2.07
CA LYS A 351 7.69 18.91 2.48
C LYS A 351 8.61 18.30 1.42
N LEU A 352 8.09 17.47 0.52
CA LEU A 352 8.82 16.87 -0.58
C LEU A 352 9.33 17.93 -1.56
N ALA A 353 8.53 18.99 -1.77
CA ALA A 353 8.96 20.18 -2.52
C ALA A 353 10.15 20.93 -1.87
N LEU A 354 10.47 20.65 -0.59
CA LEU A 354 11.62 21.20 0.14
C LEU A 354 12.83 20.24 0.17
N ASP A 355 12.67 18.96 -0.20
CA ASP A 355 13.74 17.94 -0.25
C ASP A 355 14.56 17.99 -1.56
N ASP A 356 14.01 18.63 -2.60
CA ASP A 356 14.64 18.74 -3.93
C ASP A 356 16.05 19.39 -3.90
N PRO A 357 16.29 20.47 -3.11
CA PRO A 357 17.63 21.05 -2.98
C PRO A 357 18.67 20.10 -2.35
N ALA A 358 18.26 19.21 -1.45
CA ALA A 358 19.16 18.25 -0.82
C ALA A 358 19.54 17.12 -1.79
N ARG A 359 18.58 16.68 -2.61
CA ARG A 359 18.81 15.72 -3.71
C ARG A 359 19.76 16.30 -4.75
N GLU A 360 19.55 17.55 -5.15
CA GLU A 360 20.43 18.24 -6.09
C GLU A 360 21.83 18.43 -5.50
N SER A 361 21.95 18.81 -4.23
CA SER A 361 23.23 18.95 -3.54
C SER A 361 24.01 17.63 -3.47
N LEU A 362 23.34 16.51 -3.18
CA LEU A 362 23.99 15.19 -3.15
C LEU A 362 24.50 14.79 -4.55
N ALA A 363 23.69 15.00 -5.59
CA ALA A 363 24.09 14.74 -6.97
C ALA A 363 25.29 15.60 -7.41
N GLN A 364 25.29 16.89 -7.05
CA GLN A 364 26.42 17.79 -7.31
C GLN A 364 27.69 17.36 -6.58
N GLU A 365 27.59 16.84 -5.35
CA GLU A 365 28.76 16.37 -4.60
C GLU A 365 29.36 15.09 -5.20
N VAL A 366 28.54 14.12 -5.62
CA VAL A 366 29.04 12.95 -6.36
C VAL A 366 29.75 13.38 -7.65
N ALA A 367 29.14 14.27 -8.42
CA ALA A 367 29.73 14.79 -9.65
C ALA A 367 31.07 15.50 -9.38
N ARG A 368 31.17 16.26 -8.27
CA ARG A 368 32.42 16.90 -7.84
C ARG A 368 33.50 15.87 -7.52
N ILE A 369 33.21 14.85 -6.71
CA ILE A 369 34.17 13.79 -6.35
C ILE A 369 34.72 13.07 -7.60
N PHE A 370 33.86 12.80 -8.59
CA PHE A 370 34.29 12.20 -9.86
C PHE A 370 35.12 13.18 -10.69
N HIS A 371 34.72 14.45 -10.75
CA HIS A 371 35.44 15.47 -11.50
C HIS A 371 36.85 15.71 -10.95
N ASP A 372 37.01 15.70 -9.63
CA ASP A 372 38.30 15.83 -8.96
C ASP A 372 39.27 14.70 -9.37
N GLU A 373 38.75 13.53 -9.74
CA GLU A 373 39.52 12.39 -10.25
C GLU A 373 39.61 12.33 -11.80
N GLY A 374 39.07 13.32 -12.51
CA GLY A 374 39.13 13.42 -13.97
C GLY A 374 38.00 12.70 -14.72
N GLY A 375 36.97 12.26 -14.01
CA GLY A 375 35.75 11.69 -14.59
C GLY A 375 34.75 12.77 -15.04
N ILE A 376 33.81 12.38 -15.90
CA ILE A 376 32.67 13.21 -16.30
C ILE A 376 31.41 12.41 -15.99
N LEU A 377 30.65 12.86 -14.99
CA LEU A 377 29.29 12.39 -14.72
C LEU A 377 28.31 13.52 -15.07
N THR A 378 27.30 13.21 -15.86
CA THR A 378 26.15 14.11 -16.06
C THR A 378 25.03 13.75 -15.08
N GLN A 379 24.09 14.68 -14.84
CA GLN A 379 22.90 14.41 -14.00
C GLN A 379 22.09 13.18 -14.46
N VAL A 380 22.21 12.80 -15.74
CA VAL A 380 21.53 11.65 -16.34
C VAL A 380 22.25 10.32 -16.04
N ASP A 381 23.51 10.36 -15.60
CA ASP A 381 24.30 9.17 -15.28
C ASP A 381 24.17 8.77 -13.80
N LEU A 382 23.56 9.62 -12.97
CA LEU A 382 23.30 9.31 -11.57
C LEU A 382 21.97 8.56 -11.46
N PRO A 383 21.88 7.50 -10.63
CA PRO A 383 20.60 6.85 -10.39
C PRO A 383 19.59 7.90 -9.94
N ALA A 384 18.42 7.93 -10.59
CA ALA A 384 17.28 8.67 -10.09
C ALA A 384 17.16 8.32 -8.60
N CYS A 385 17.15 9.33 -7.74
CA CYS A 385 16.92 9.13 -6.32
C CYS A 385 15.46 8.71 -6.15
N VAL A 386 15.17 7.43 -6.42
CA VAL A 386 13.85 6.80 -6.35
C VAL A 386 13.31 6.94 -4.94
#